data_AF-A0A933FS37-F1
#
_entry.id   AF-A0A933FS37-F1
#
_cell.length_a   1.000
_cell.length_b   1.000
_cell.length_c   1.000
_cell.angle_alpha   90.00
_cell.angle_beta   90.00
_cell.angle_gamma   90.00
#
_symmetry.space_group_name_H-M   'P 1'
#
loop_
_entity.id
_entity.type
_entity.pdbx_description
1 polymer ?
#
loop_
_entity_poly.entity_id
_entity_poly.type
_entity_poly.pdbx_seq_one_letter_code
_entity_poly.pdbx_strand_id
1 'polypeptide(L)'
;ALREVVPRRELVKVANDAPFYVDYLKRELAENYSNAVLTAEGFRIFTSLDLQLQRSAEKALADGLKRLEDGYPRLRKRGEEDSLEGAIVVIRPQTGEIKAMVGGRDYQRSQFNRVFQAKRQPGSIFKPFVYLTALAYGSELGGKRFTPVTLVEDSPFTWSYEGQEWQPDNYNGEYWGIVTFRRALERSLNSATARIARDVGIKKVRDVAVRLGIQSPLPVVPSLALGSAEVNPLEVAMAYSTLANNGVSTRPLAVKQVVGHGGRVLEKRDIRVEKVITPELAFMMNHLLKGVLDRGTGRGARIHGFDRPAAGKTGTTNDTKDAWFAGYTPDLLAVVWVGFDNQSKLGLSGSQAALPIWTEFMKRATSGTPVSDFIPPPGIKLVDIDPLSGARATANCPEVIREAFVEGEEPSGSCPLHPVSIIDRLMKSGDFWSAFSSIIRGQ
;
A
#
# COMPACT_ATOMS: atom_id res chain seq x y z
N ALA A 1 59.83 -8.38 -31.35
CA ALA A 1 58.66 -7.55 -31.73
C ALA A 1 57.56 -7.77 -30.68
N LEU A 2 57.34 -6.72 -29.88
CA LEU A 2 56.18 -6.37 -29.05
C LEU A 2 55.29 -7.50 -28.50
N ARG A 3 55.57 -7.90 -27.25
CA ARG A 3 54.54 -8.40 -26.33
C ARG A 3 53.64 -7.21 -26.01
N GLU A 4 52.43 -7.17 -26.56
CA GLU A 4 51.43 -6.20 -26.12
C GLU A 4 51.13 -6.45 -24.63
N VAL A 5 51.57 -5.50 -23.81
CA VAL A 5 51.16 -5.41 -22.42
C VAL A 5 49.68 -5.03 -22.45
N VAL A 6 48.80 -6.01 -22.25
CA VAL A 6 47.39 -5.74 -21.99
C VAL A 6 47.34 -4.79 -20.79
N PRO A 7 46.83 -3.55 -20.93
CA PRO A 7 46.73 -2.64 -19.81
C PRO A 7 45.87 -3.33 -18.76
N ARG A 8 46.39 -3.49 -17.53
CA ARG A 8 45.51 -3.73 -16.38
C ARG A 8 44.55 -2.56 -16.38
N ARG A 9 43.32 -2.81 -16.83
CA ARG A 9 42.22 -1.88 -16.62
C ARG A 9 42.18 -1.69 -15.11
N GLU A 10 42.53 -0.49 -14.63
CA GLU A 10 42.23 -0.14 -13.25
C GLU A 10 40.77 -0.53 -13.06
N LEU A 11 40.52 -1.42 -12.09
CA LEU A 11 39.18 -1.63 -11.61
C LEU A 11 38.71 -0.24 -11.22
N VAL A 12 37.89 0.37 -12.07
CA VAL A 12 37.13 1.56 -11.71
C VAL A 12 36.56 1.17 -10.36
N LYS A 13 36.91 1.90 -9.30
CA LYS A 13 36.18 1.80 -8.03
C LYS A 13 34.74 2.12 -8.43
N VAL A 14 33.97 1.09 -8.76
CA VAL A 14 32.55 1.24 -9.03
C VAL A 14 32.03 1.76 -7.71
N ALA A 15 31.72 3.05 -7.68
CA ALA A 15 30.91 3.60 -6.61
C ALA A 15 29.73 2.64 -6.52
N ASN A 16 29.58 1.98 -5.37
CA ASN A 16 28.55 0.97 -5.20
C ASN A 16 27.22 1.72 -5.20
N ASP A 17 26.63 1.90 -6.39
CA ASP A 17 25.43 2.71 -6.66
C ASP A 17 24.16 2.14 -6.00
N ALA A 18 24.24 0.95 -5.37
CA ALA A 18 23.11 0.29 -4.72
C ALA A 18 23.58 -0.67 -3.60
N PRO A 19 24.27 -0.18 -2.56
CA PRO A 19 25.03 -1.05 -1.68
C PRO A 19 24.15 -1.97 -0.83
N PHE A 20 23.01 -1.47 -0.36
CA PHE A 20 22.00 -2.27 0.33
C PHE A 20 21.40 -3.39 -0.53
N TYR A 21 21.19 -3.12 -1.83
CA TYR A 21 20.72 -4.12 -2.78
C TYR A 21 21.78 -5.20 -3.02
N VAL A 22 23.04 -4.79 -3.18
CA VAL A 22 24.16 -5.72 -3.37
C VAL A 22 24.33 -6.66 -2.18
N ASP A 23 24.19 -6.17 -0.94
CA ASP A 23 24.24 -7.02 0.24
C ASP A 23 23.05 -7.99 0.33
N TYR A 24 21.86 -7.55 -0.09
CA TYR A 24 20.71 -8.45 -0.23
C TYR A 24 21.00 -9.57 -1.23
N LEU A 25 21.58 -9.26 -2.41
CA LEU A 25 21.96 -10.28 -3.39
C LEU A 25 22.97 -11.29 -2.83
N LYS A 26 24.02 -10.80 -2.16
CA LYS A 26 25.04 -11.67 -1.55
C LYS A 26 24.40 -12.62 -0.55
N ARG A 27 23.49 -12.13 0.29
CA ARG A 27 22.74 -12.96 1.23
C ARG A 27 21.89 -14.01 0.51
N GLU A 28 21.19 -13.63 -0.56
CA GLU A 28 20.34 -14.54 -1.33
C GLU A 28 21.14 -15.60 -2.11
N LEU A 29 22.39 -15.30 -2.47
CA LEU A 29 23.30 -16.21 -3.17
C LEU A 29 24.12 -17.09 -2.22
N ALA A 30 24.33 -16.66 -0.97
CA ALA A 30 25.13 -17.39 0.02
C ALA A 30 24.59 -18.79 0.34
N GLU A 31 23.31 -19.06 0.06
CA GLU A 31 22.72 -20.40 0.20
C GLU A 31 23.35 -21.42 -0.76
N ASN A 32 23.71 -21.00 -1.98
CA ASN A 32 24.14 -21.88 -3.06
C ASN A 32 25.58 -21.61 -3.56
N TYR A 33 26.15 -20.44 -3.25
CA TYR A 33 27.47 -20.04 -3.71
C TYR A 33 28.31 -19.51 -2.56
N SER A 34 29.56 -19.96 -2.46
CA SER A 34 30.51 -19.39 -1.51
C SER A 34 30.94 -17.99 -1.98
N ASN A 35 31.34 -17.13 -1.03
CA ASN A 35 31.86 -15.80 -1.35
C ASN A 35 33.04 -15.87 -2.33
N ALA A 36 33.92 -16.87 -2.18
CA ALA A 36 35.06 -17.06 -3.08
C ALA A 36 34.62 -17.28 -4.55
N VAL A 37 33.51 -17.99 -4.76
CA VAL A 37 32.92 -18.21 -6.09
C VAL A 37 32.27 -16.94 -6.62
N LEU A 38 31.55 -16.20 -5.79
CA LEU A 38 30.91 -14.94 -6.17
C LEU A 38 31.91 -13.84 -6.53
N THR A 39 33.14 -13.90 -5.99
CA THR A 39 34.23 -12.97 -6.28
C THR A 39 35.22 -13.48 -7.33
N ALA A 40 35.02 -14.69 -7.87
CA ALA A 40 35.94 -15.29 -8.83
C ALA A 40 35.83 -14.62 -10.21
N GLU A 41 36.96 -14.51 -10.91
CA GLU A 41 37.00 -13.94 -12.27
C GLU A 41 36.15 -14.77 -13.25
N GLY A 42 35.32 -14.08 -14.02
CA GLY A 42 34.45 -14.69 -15.04
C GLY A 42 33.02 -15.00 -14.57
N PHE A 43 32.68 -14.79 -13.30
CA PHE A 43 31.29 -14.84 -12.83
C PHE A 43 30.55 -13.54 -13.17
N ARG A 44 29.30 -13.67 -13.61
CA ARG A 44 28.39 -12.55 -13.91
C ARG A 44 27.03 -12.82 -13.27
N ILE A 45 26.54 -11.86 -12.50
CA ILE A 45 25.22 -11.92 -11.85
C ILE A 45 24.33 -10.89 -12.52
N PHE A 46 23.25 -11.36 -13.15
CA PHE A 46 22.23 -10.50 -13.72
C PHE A 46 21.11 -10.32 -12.71
N THR A 47 20.75 -9.08 -12.45
CA THR A 47 19.80 -8.70 -11.39
C THR A 47 18.59 -8.00 -11.97
N SER A 48 17.57 -7.80 -11.15
CA SER A 48 16.38 -7.00 -11.51
C SER A 48 16.52 -5.51 -11.22
N LEU A 49 17.66 -5.07 -10.67
CA LEU A 49 17.93 -3.70 -10.27
C LEU A 49 17.73 -2.73 -11.45
N ASP A 50 17.01 -1.66 -11.20
CA ASP A 50 16.90 -0.52 -12.10
C ASP A 50 17.65 0.65 -11.47
N LEU A 51 18.80 1.01 -12.05
CA LEU A 51 19.67 2.07 -11.50
C LEU A 51 19.01 3.44 -11.50
N GLN A 52 18.08 3.73 -12.42
CA GLN A 52 17.38 5.01 -12.45
C GLN A 52 16.35 5.09 -11.31
N LEU A 53 15.62 3.99 -11.08
CA LEU A 53 14.71 3.89 -9.94
C LEU A 53 15.47 3.90 -8.61
N GLN A 54 16.62 3.22 -8.53
CA GLN A 54 17.49 3.24 -7.35
C GLN A 54 17.92 4.66 -6.99
N ARG A 55 18.52 5.39 -7.93
CA ARG A 55 18.95 6.78 -7.71
C ARG A 55 17.79 7.69 -7.34
N SER A 56 16.61 7.46 -7.93
CA SER A 56 15.39 8.22 -7.59
C SER A 56 14.91 7.93 -6.17
N ALA A 57 15.00 6.68 -5.71
CA ALA A 57 14.64 6.26 -4.36
C ALA A 57 15.62 6.84 -3.32
N GLU A 58 16.93 6.74 -3.56
CA GLU A 58 17.97 7.32 -2.69
C GLU A 58 17.80 8.83 -2.55
N LYS A 59 17.61 9.53 -3.68
CA LYS A 59 17.37 10.96 -3.66
C LYS A 59 16.09 11.34 -2.91
N ALA A 60 14.98 10.64 -3.15
CA ALA A 60 13.73 10.92 -2.48
C ALA A 60 13.82 10.70 -0.96
N LEU A 61 14.50 9.63 -0.53
CA LEU A 61 14.75 9.36 0.88
C LEU A 61 15.62 10.45 1.51
N ALA A 62 16.78 10.74 0.91
CA ALA A 62 17.71 11.74 1.42
C ALA A 62 17.08 13.14 1.54
N ASP A 63 16.43 13.61 0.48
CA ASP A 63 15.76 14.92 0.46
C ASP A 63 14.62 14.98 1.48
N GLY A 64 13.90 13.87 1.68
CA GLY A 64 12.80 13.80 2.63
C GLY A 64 13.24 13.76 4.08
N LEU A 65 14.24 12.94 4.43
CA LEU A 65 14.80 12.91 5.77
C LEU A 65 15.38 14.27 6.15
N LYS A 66 16.11 14.92 5.22
CA LYS A 66 16.61 16.28 5.41
C LYS A 66 15.48 17.28 5.67
N ARG A 67 14.43 17.27 4.84
CA ARG A 67 13.27 18.15 5.03
C ARG A 67 12.57 17.93 6.37
N LEU A 68 12.50 16.69 6.86
CA LEU A 68 11.94 16.39 8.18
C LEU A 68 12.83 16.92 9.30
N GLU A 69 14.15 16.73 9.21
CA GLU A 69 15.13 17.29 10.14
C GLU A 69 15.12 18.83 10.15
N ASP A 70 14.91 19.46 8.99
CA ASP A 70 14.80 20.92 8.83
C ASP A 70 13.48 21.48 9.40
N GLY A 71 12.35 20.82 9.12
CA GLY A 71 11.03 21.25 9.58
C GLY A 71 10.75 20.92 11.06
N TYR A 72 11.42 19.90 11.61
CA TYR A 72 11.26 19.46 12.99
C TYR A 72 12.64 19.31 13.66
N PRO A 73 13.23 20.38 14.20
CA PRO A 73 14.56 20.34 14.80
C PRO A 73 14.77 19.26 15.88
N ARG A 74 13.69 18.84 16.56
CA ARG A 74 13.72 17.72 17.53
C ARG A 74 14.09 16.36 16.92
N LEU A 75 13.97 16.22 15.59
CA LEU A 75 14.36 15.01 14.86
C LEU A 75 15.86 14.96 14.55
N ARG A 76 16.57 16.10 14.65
CA ARG A 76 18.04 16.18 14.56
C ARG A 76 18.69 15.66 15.85
N LYS A 77 18.37 14.44 16.27
CA LYS A 77 18.95 13.84 17.46
C LYS A 77 20.48 13.73 17.30
N ARG A 78 21.19 14.09 18.37
CA ARG A 78 22.65 14.21 18.40
C ARG A 78 23.27 12.87 18.78
N GLY A 79 23.85 12.17 17.80
CA GLY A 79 24.60 10.93 17.97
C GLY A 79 24.55 10.09 16.70
N GLU A 80 25.63 9.38 16.37
CA GLU A 80 25.72 8.57 15.13
C GLU A 80 24.73 7.40 15.12
N GLU A 81 24.40 6.85 16.29
CA GLU A 81 23.49 5.69 16.46
C GLU A 81 22.00 6.08 16.60
N ASP A 82 21.70 7.37 16.79
CA ASP A 82 20.36 7.88 17.13
C ASP A 82 19.75 8.77 16.04
N SER A 83 20.32 8.76 14.84
CA SER A 83 19.87 9.61 13.74
C SER A 83 18.53 9.14 13.16
N LEU A 84 17.77 10.08 12.57
CA LEU A 84 16.55 9.74 11.85
C LEU A 84 16.90 8.87 10.64
N GLU A 85 16.20 7.75 10.51
CA GLU A 85 16.42 6.77 9.46
C GLU A 85 15.17 6.57 8.60
N GLY A 86 15.38 5.93 7.45
CA GLY A 86 14.28 5.50 6.62
C GLY A 86 14.70 4.41 5.64
N ALA A 87 13.70 3.82 5.00
CA ALA A 87 13.90 2.75 4.04
C ALA A 87 12.90 2.86 2.89
N ILE A 88 13.33 2.50 1.69
CA ILE A 88 12.47 2.38 0.51
C ILE A 88 12.74 1.04 -0.16
N VAL A 89 11.67 0.31 -0.48
CA VAL A 89 11.73 -0.85 -1.38
C VAL A 89 10.74 -0.64 -2.52
N VAL A 90 11.20 -0.95 -3.74
CA VAL A 90 10.42 -0.77 -4.96
C VAL A 90 10.31 -2.10 -5.68
N ILE A 91 9.10 -2.50 -6.02
CA ILE A 91 8.79 -3.81 -6.60
C ILE A 91 7.92 -3.63 -7.85
N ARG A 92 8.18 -4.45 -8.87
CA ARG A 92 7.23 -4.66 -9.96
C ARG A 92 6.22 -5.75 -9.56
N PRO A 93 4.93 -5.42 -9.35
CA PRO A 93 3.98 -6.36 -8.75
C PRO A 93 3.82 -7.67 -9.52
N GLN A 94 3.81 -7.60 -10.85
CA GLN A 94 3.55 -8.73 -11.75
C GLN A 94 4.64 -9.80 -11.72
N THR A 95 5.86 -9.42 -11.35
CA THR A 95 7.03 -10.29 -11.45
C THR A 95 7.72 -10.54 -10.11
N GLY A 96 7.42 -9.73 -9.08
CA GLY A 96 8.14 -9.74 -7.81
C GLY A 96 9.55 -9.17 -7.90
N GLU A 97 9.92 -8.61 -9.06
CA GLU A 97 11.25 -8.04 -9.29
C GLU A 97 11.48 -6.85 -8.36
N ILE A 98 12.53 -6.91 -7.54
CA ILE A 98 12.98 -5.79 -6.73
C ILE A 98 13.73 -4.83 -7.66
N LYS A 99 13.16 -3.65 -7.88
CA LYS A 99 13.70 -2.63 -8.80
C LYS A 99 14.64 -1.66 -8.10
N ALA A 100 14.41 -1.38 -6.83
CA ALA A 100 15.27 -0.56 -6.01
C ALA A 100 15.15 -0.97 -4.54
N MET A 101 16.24 -0.81 -3.79
CA MET A 101 16.31 -1.08 -2.36
C MET A 101 17.25 -0.07 -1.69
N VAL A 102 16.69 0.71 -0.78
CA VAL A 102 17.42 1.67 0.07
C VAL A 102 17.15 1.31 1.52
N GLY A 103 18.15 0.77 2.21
CA GLY A 103 18.03 0.21 3.56
C GLY A 103 18.30 1.19 4.70
N GLY A 104 18.71 2.42 4.39
CA GLY A 104 19.10 3.44 5.36
C GLY A 104 19.55 4.73 4.69
N ARG A 105 19.80 5.76 5.49
CA ARG A 105 20.23 7.08 5.02
C ARG A 105 21.66 7.09 4.46
N ASP A 106 22.54 6.28 5.03
CA ASP A 106 23.97 6.28 4.74
C ASP A 106 24.55 4.89 5.01
N TYR A 107 24.91 4.20 3.94
CA TYR A 107 25.45 2.84 3.99
C TYR A 107 26.85 2.78 4.62
N GLN A 108 27.67 3.84 4.49
CA GLN A 108 29.02 3.85 5.06
C GLN A 108 28.98 3.95 6.59
N ARG A 109 27.91 4.55 7.12
CA ARG A 109 27.66 4.63 8.56
C ARG A 109 26.98 3.37 9.09
N SER A 110 25.97 2.87 8.38
CA SER A 110 25.22 1.68 8.81
C SER A 110 24.87 0.79 7.63
N GLN A 111 25.39 -0.43 7.66
CA GLN A 111 25.07 -1.50 6.70
C GLN A 111 23.78 -2.25 7.08
N PHE A 112 23.13 -1.88 8.19
CA PHE A 112 21.87 -2.50 8.61
C PHE A 112 20.76 -2.18 7.61
N ASN A 113 20.32 -3.19 6.88
CA ASN A 113 19.33 -3.05 5.83
C ASN A 113 17.90 -3.15 6.40
N ARG A 114 17.31 -1.98 6.65
CA ARG A 114 15.99 -1.86 7.27
C ARG A 114 14.84 -2.35 6.38
N VAL A 115 15.08 -2.64 5.10
CA VAL A 115 14.06 -3.22 4.20
C VAL A 115 13.68 -4.64 4.59
N PHE A 116 14.62 -5.43 5.11
CA PHE A 116 14.35 -6.84 5.44
C PHE A 116 14.84 -7.27 6.83
N GLN A 117 15.73 -6.51 7.47
CA GLN A 117 16.25 -6.83 8.80
C GLN A 117 15.47 -6.12 9.92
N ALA A 118 14.97 -4.91 9.67
CA ALA A 118 14.20 -4.17 10.67
C ALA A 118 12.77 -4.70 10.73
N LYS A 119 12.39 -5.26 11.87
CA LYS A 119 11.01 -5.57 12.21
C LYS A 119 10.42 -4.39 12.96
N ARG A 120 9.30 -3.87 12.47
CA ARG A 120 8.68 -2.62 12.92
C ARG A 120 7.18 -2.76 12.89
N GLN A 121 6.48 -2.08 13.80
CA GLN A 121 5.02 -2.09 13.80
C GLN A 121 4.50 -1.34 12.57
N PRO A 122 3.73 -1.98 11.68
CA PRO A 122 3.19 -1.37 10.46
C PRO A 122 2.01 -0.43 10.76
N GLY A 123 1.38 -0.58 11.93
CA GLY A 123 0.21 0.17 12.32
C GLY A 123 -0.92 0.04 11.28
N SER A 124 -1.48 1.18 10.87
CA SER A 124 -2.58 1.22 9.91
C SER A 124 -2.29 0.64 8.51
N ILE A 125 -1.04 0.31 8.16
CA ILE A 125 -0.72 -0.50 6.96
C ILE A 125 -1.37 -1.88 7.01
N PHE A 126 -1.70 -2.39 8.21
CA PHE A 126 -2.34 -3.70 8.38
C PHE A 126 -3.84 -3.70 8.06
N LYS A 127 -4.51 -2.54 8.10
CA LYS A 127 -5.97 -2.45 7.93
C LYS A 127 -6.48 -3.06 6.62
N PRO A 128 -5.83 -2.90 5.45
CA PRO A 128 -6.30 -3.55 4.22
C PRO A 128 -6.47 -5.06 4.35
N PHE A 129 -5.72 -5.75 5.21
CA PHE A 129 -5.94 -7.18 5.46
C PHE A 129 -7.26 -7.45 6.20
N VAL A 130 -7.62 -6.60 7.15
CA VAL A 130 -8.94 -6.65 7.84
C VAL A 130 -10.07 -6.43 6.84
N TYR A 131 -9.96 -5.39 6.02
CA TYR A 131 -11.02 -5.01 5.08
C TYR A 131 -11.16 -6.04 3.96
N LEU A 132 -10.05 -6.54 3.42
CA LEU A 132 -10.08 -7.62 2.45
C LEU A 132 -10.69 -8.90 3.02
N THR A 133 -10.39 -9.23 4.29
CA THR A 133 -11.01 -10.39 4.97
C THR A 133 -12.52 -10.21 5.09
N ALA A 134 -12.99 -9.00 5.38
CA ALA A 134 -14.41 -8.69 5.42
C ALA A 134 -15.09 -8.81 4.06
N LEU A 135 -14.48 -8.29 2.99
CA LEU A 135 -15.00 -8.46 1.62
C LEU A 135 -15.03 -9.94 1.19
N ALA A 136 -14.03 -10.73 1.59
CA ALA A 136 -13.89 -12.11 1.15
C ALA A 136 -14.76 -13.10 1.95
N TYR A 137 -14.88 -12.89 3.26
CA TYR A 137 -15.45 -13.87 4.19
C TYR A 137 -16.45 -13.28 5.18
N GLY A 138 -16.58 -11.96 5.22
CA GLY A 138 -17.44 -11.28 6.14
C GLY A 138 -18.89 -11.30 5.65
N SER A 139 -19.76 -11.77 6.52
CA SER A 139 -21.18 -11.43 6.47
C SER A 139 -21.47 -10.48 7.62
N GLU A 140 -22.14 -9.36 7.33
CA GLU A 140 -22.82 -8.51 8.30
C GLU A 140 -23.68 -9.33 9.26
N LEU A 141 -23.96 -8.77 10.43
CA LEU A 141 -25.01 -9.28 11.33
C LEU A 141 -26.33 -9.36 10.54
N GLY A 142 -26.79 -10.57 10.23
CA GLY A 142 -27.97 -10.82 9.37
C GLY A 142 -27.68 -11.49 8.02
N GLY A 143 -26.43 -11.87 7.72
CA GLY A 143 -26.08 -12.76 6.61
C GLY A 143 -25.81 -12.09 5.26
N LYS A 144 -25.80 -10.75 5.20
CA LYS A 144 -25.41 -9.98 4.00
C LYS A 144 -23.90 -9.82 3.92
N ARG A 145 -23.30 -9.79 2.73
CA ARG A 145 -21.83 -9.60 2.60
C ARG A 145 -21.44 -8.14 2.85
N PHE A 146 -20.22 -7.94 3.34
CA PHE A 146 -19.64 -6.58 3.41
C PHE A 146 -19.46 -6.01 2.00
N THR A 147 -19.90 -4.77 1.82
CA THR A 147 -19.70 -3.97 0.60
C THR A 147 -19.04 -2.64 0.97
N PRO A 148 -18.56 -1.85 0.00
CA PRO A 148 -18.01 -0.51 0.28
C PRO A 148 -18.96 0.43 1.00
N VAL A 149 -20.27 0.19 0.91
CA VAL A 149 -21.33 1.02 1.51
C VAL A 149 -21.94 0.40 2.77
N THR A 150 -21.47 -0.77 3.21
CA THR A 150 -21.85 -1.34 4.50
C THR A 150 -21.61 -0.32 5.60
N LEU A 151 -22.62 -0.09 6.44
CA LEU A 151 -22.52 0.86 7.54
C LEU A 151 -21.78 0.22 8.72
N VAL A 152 -20.80 0.94 9.24
CA VAL A 152 -19.96 0.51 10.36
C VAL A 152 -19.95 1.61 11.40
N GLU A 153 -20.11 1.22 12.66
CA GLU A 153 -20.08 2.14 13.78
C GLU A 153 -18.64 2.53 14.14
N ASP A 154 -18.39 3.83 14.28
CA ASP A 154 -17.17 4.43 14.78
C ASP A 154 -17.49 5.23 16.06
N SER A 155 -17.54 4.51 17.19
CA SER A 155 -17.77 5.01 18.55
C SER A 155 -16.85 4.27 19.52
N PRO A 156 -16.63 4.75 20.77
CA PRO A 156 -15.84 4.01 21.77
C PRO A 156 -16.26 2.54 21.85
N PHE A 157 -15.29 1.64 21.87
CA PHE A 157 -15.50 0.22 21.69
C PHE A 157 -14.56 -0.59 22.58
N THR A 158 -15.11 -1.59 23.27
CA THR A 158 -14.33 -2.54 24.06
C THR A 158 -14.45 -3.93 23.46
N TRP A 159 -13.31 -4.59 23.27
CA TRP A 159 -13.23 -5.97 22.81
C TRP A 159 -12.70 -6.85 23.94
N SER A 160 -13.60 -7.65 24.53
CA SER A 160 -13.23 -8.66 25.53
C SER A 160 -12.77 -9.96 24.84
N TYR A 161 -11.62 -10.50 25.26
CA TYR A 161 -11.02 -11.73 24.72
C TYR A 161 -10.18 -12.42 25.80
N GLU A 162 -10.28 -13.74 25.95
CA GLU A 162 -9.45 -14.52 26.90
C GLU A 162 -9.39 -13.94 28.34
N GLY A 163 -10.48 -13.34 28.82
CA GLY A 163 -10.55 -12.70 30.13
C GLY A 163 -9.86 -11.33 30.24
N GLN A 164 -9.37 -10.79 29.12
CA GLN A 164 -8.82 -9.44 28.98
C GLN A 164 -9.78 -8.53 28.22
N GLU A 165 -9.61 -7.23 28.38
CA GLU A 165 -10.34 -6.22 27.62
C GLU A 165 -9.36 -5.31 26.87
N TRP A 166 -9.67 -5.02 25.61
CA TRP A 166 -8.91 -4.09 24.80
C TRP A 166 -9.82 -3.02 24.23
N GLN A 167 -9.46 -1.75 24.48
CA GLN A 167 -10.20 -0.58 24.03
C GLN A 167 -9.30 0.24 23.09
N PRO A 168 -9.50 0.15 21.76
CA PRO A 168 -8.78 1.00 20.82
C PRO A 168 -9.35 2.41 20.77
N ASP A 169 -8.47 3.40 20.77
CA ASP A 169 -8.82 4.79 20.49
C ASP A 169 -8.56 5.16 19.03
N ASN A 170 -9.40 6.03 18.48
CA ASN A 170 -9.12 6.71 17.22
C ASN A 170 -7.99 7.72 17.38
N TYR A 171 -7.34 8.05 16.26
CA TYR A 171 -6.37 9.13 16.23
C TYR A 171 -7.04 10.44 16.69
N ASN A 172 -6.41 11.16 17.62
CA ASN A 172 -6.94 12.35 18.32
C ASN A 172 -8.22 12.13 19.15
N GLY A 173 -8.71 10.90 19.32
CA GLY A 173 -9.93 10.60 20.08
C GLY A 173 -11.24 11.02 19.39
N GLU A 174 -11.20 11.34 18.09
CA GLU A 174 -12.38 11.74 17.33
C GLU A 174 -13.17 10.52 16.83
N TYR A 175 -14.50 10.57 16.98
CA TYR A 175 -15.43 9.51 16.56
C TYR A 175 -16.43 10.06 15.56
N TRP A 176 -16.69 9.31 14.49
CA TRP A 176 -17.51 9.73 13.36
C TRP A 176 -18.93 9.15 13.38
N GLY A 177 -19.29 8.37 14.41
CA GLY A 177 -20.57 7.70 14.48
C GLY A 177 -20.69 6.65 13.37
N ILE A 178 -21.85 6.55 12.73
CA ILE A 178 -22.05 5.56 11.66
C ILE A 178 -21.43 6.09 10.35
N VAL A 179 -20.53 5.31 9.77
CA VAL A 179 -19.86 5.62 8.50
C VAL A 179 -19.92 4.44 7.54
N THR A 180 -19.72 4.68 6.25
CA THR A 180 -19.56 3.58 5.28
C THR A 180 -18.22 2.85 5.48
N PHE A 181 -18.18 1.58 5.12
CA PHE A 181 -16.99 0.73 5.13
C PHE A 181 -15.83 1.38 4.37
N ARG A 182 -16.11 1.97 3.19
CA ARG A 182 -15.15 2.82 2.47
C ARG A 182 -14.61 3.94 3.34
N ARG A 183 -15.50 4.74 3.93
CA ARG A 183 -15.10 5.93 4.70
C ARG A 183 -14.25 5.56 5.90
N ALA A 184 -14.57 4.44 6.56
CA ALA A 184 -13.79 3.90 7.67
C ALA A 184 -12.33 3.60 7.27
N LEU A 185 -12.10 3.02 6.08
CA LEU A 185 -10.74 2.78 5.59
C LEU A 185 -10.05 4.07 5.13
N GLU A 186 -10.75 4.93 4.38
CA GLU A 186 -10.22 6.19 3.85
C GLU A 186 -9.73 7.11 4.98
N ARG A 187 -10.50 7.20 6.07
CA ARG A 187 -10.15 7.94 7.29
C ARG A 187 -9.28 7.14 8.24
N SER A 188 -9.06 5.85 7.98
CA SER A 188 -8.24 4.97 8.80
C SER A 188 -8.73 4.92 10.25
N LEU A 189 -10.03 4.77 10.47
CA LEU A 189 -10.66 4.76 11.80
C LEU A 189 -10.33 3.46 12.54
N ASN A 190 -9.84 3.56 13.79
CA ASN A 190 -9.41 2.41 14.59
C ASN A 190 -10.60 1.64 15.16
N SER A 191 -11.57 2.33 15.75
CA SER A 191 -12.73 1.66 16.36
C SER A 191 -13.54 0.88 15.32
N ALA A 192 -13.92 1.51 14.20
CA ALA A 192 -14.61 0.84 13.10
C ALA A 192 -13.82 -0.39 12.58
N THR A 193 -12.50 -0.27 12.43
CA THR A 193 -11.66 -1.39 11.96
C THR A 193 -11.60 -2.53 12.98
N ALA A 194 -11.52 -2.22 14.27
CA ALA A 194 -11.53 -3.23 15.33
C ALA A 194 -12.87 -3.98 15.38
N ARG A 195 -13.99 -3.27 15.20
CA ARG A 195 -15.33 -3.89 15.11
C ARG A 195 -15.44 -4.82 13.89
N ILE A 196 -15.00 -4.36 12.71
CA ILE A 196 -14.94 -5.22 11.51
C ILE A 196 -14.10 -6.48 11.81
N ALA A 197 -12.90 -6.31 12.38
CA ALA A 197 -12.02 -7.44 12.70
C ALA A 197 -12.64 -8.43 13.70
N ARG A 198 -13.38 -7.93 14.70
CA ARG A 198 -14.15 -8.76 15.64
C ARG A 198 -15.20 -9.57 14.90
N ASP A 199 -16.00 -8.91 14.06
CA ASP A 199 -17.15 -9.51 13.39
C ASP A 199 -16.73 -10.59 12.38
N VAL A 200 -15.61 -10.38 11.67
CA VAL A 200 -15.08 -11.39 10.71
C VAL A 200 -14.27 -12.49 11.39
N GLY A 201 -13.67 -12.19 12.55
CA GLY A 201 -12.79 -13.06 13.31
C GLY A 201 -11.30 -12.80 13.03
N ILE A 202 -10.55 -12.44 14.08
CA ILE A 202 -9.13 -12.04 13.98
C ILE A 202 -8.21 -13.15 13.45
N LYS A 203 -8.56 -14.43 13.68
CA LYS A 203 -7.84 -15.57 13.10
C LYS A 203 -7.84 -15.55 11.57
N LYS A 204 -8.99 -15.25 10.95
CA LYS A 204 -9.10 -15.17 9.48
C LYS A 204 -8.30 -14.00 8.93
N VAL A 205 -8.31 -12.86 9.64
CA VAL A 205 -7.49 -11.69 9.27
C VAL A 205 -6.02 -12.05 9.22
N ARG A 206 -5.54 -12.74 10.26
CA ARG A 206 -4.17 -13.25 10.35
C ARG A 206 -3.85 -14.22 9.21
N ASP A 207 -4.73 -15.18 8.94
CA ASP A 207 -4.55 -16.16 7.86
C ASP A 207 -4.48 -15.49 6.47
N VAL A 208 -5.31 -14.47 6.22
CA VAL A 208 -5.28 -13.67 4.98
C VAL A 208 -3.97 -12.89 4.85
N ALA A 209 -3.50 -12.24 5.92
CA ALA A 209 -2.23 -11.51 5.91
C ALA A 209 -1.05 -12.44 5.58
N VAL A 210 -1.01 -13.64 6.17
CA VAL A 210 0.00 -14.65 5.87
C VAL A 210 -0.09 -15.12 4.42
N ARG A 211 -1.31 -15.42 3.93
CA ARG A 211 -1.53 -15.86 2.55
C ARG A 211 -1.08 -14.84 1.51
N LEU A 212 -1.19 -13.54 1.83
CA LEU A 212 -0.73 -12.45 0.95
C LEU A 212 0.80 -12.29 0.93
N GLY A 213 1.52 -12.80 1.94
CA GLY A 213 2.99 -12.81 1.94
C GLY A 213 3.65 -12.33 3.23
N ILE A 214 2.92 -12.04 4.30
CA ILE A 214 3.52 -11.75 5.60
C ILE A 214 4.04 -13.05 6.23
N GLN A 215 5.33 -13.10 6.55
CA GLN A 215 6.00 -14.28 7.11
C GLN A 215 6.31 -14.10 8.61
N SER A 216 6.43 -12.86 9.07
CA SER A 216 6.66 -12.50 10.45
C SER A 216 5.54 -13.04 11.36
N PRO A 217 5.83 -13.45 12.60
CA PRO A 217 4.83 -13.98 13.50
C PRO A 217 3.70 -12.99 13.77
N LEU A 218 2.46 -13.42 13.51
CA LEU A 218 1.26 -12.62 13.74
C LEU A 218 0.41 -13.26 14.86
N PRO A 219 0.47 -12.73 16.10
CA PRO A 219 -0.33 -13.25 17.22
C PRO A 219 -1.82 -13.01 16.99
N VAL A 220 -2.66 -13.97 17.37
CA VAL A 220 -4.12 -13.94 17.19
C VAL A 220 -4.77 -13.17 18.34
N VAL A 221 -4.48 -11.86 18.42
CA VAL A 221 -4.99 -10.96 19.47
C VAL A 221 -5.67 -9.74 18.83
N PRO A 222 -6.67 -9.12 19.48
CA PRO A 222 -7.42 -7.99 18.91
C PRO A 222 -6.57 -6.85 18.35
N SER A 223 -5.48 -6.51 19.03
CA SER A 223 -4.57 -5.42 18.62
C SER A 223 -3.93 -5.64 17.25
N LEU A 224 -3.87 -6.88 16.76
CA LEU A 224 -3.39 -7.19 15.41
C LEU A 224 -4.23 -6.46 14.34
N ALA A 225 -5.52 -6.23 14.58
CA ALA A 225 -6.39 -5.49 13.66
C ALA A 225 -5.87 -4.07 13.33
N LEU A 226 -5.05 -3.50 14.22
CA LEU A 226 -4.44 -2.18 14.06
C LEU A 226 -2.93 -2.25 13.79
N GLY A 227 -2.38 -3.44 13.51
CA GLY A 227 -0.99 -3.63 13.14
C GLY A 227 0.00 -3.53 14.29
N SER A 228 -0.32 -4.14 15.43
CA SER A 228 0.57 -4.22 16.61
C SER A 228 1.74 -5.20 16.45
N ALA A 229 1.66 -6.13 15.50
CA ALA A 229 2.71 -7.10 15.21
C ALA A 229 3.80 -6.50 14.32
N GLU A 230 5.07 -6.80 14.60
CA GLU A 230 6.19 -6.26 13.82
C GLU A 230 6.41 -7.04 12.52
N VAL A 231 6.60 -6.31 11.42
CA VAL A 231 6.92 -6.83 10.08
C VAL A 231 8.03 -6.00 9.47
N ASN A 232 8.66 -6.50 8.40
CA ASN A 232 9.63 -5.69 7.64
C ASN A 232 9.00 -5.05 6.37
N PRO A 233 9.60 -3.99 5.82
CA PRO A 233 9.11 -3.33 4.60
C PRO A 233 8.98 -4.25 3.37
N LEU A 234 9.87 -5.23 3.19
CA LEU A 234 9.82 -6.16 2.07
C LEU A 234 8.57 -7.06 2.14
N GLU A 235 8.21 -7.56 3.32
CA GLU A 235 6.99 -8.35 3.53
C GLU A 235 5.73 -7.53 3.21
N VAL A 236 5.67 -6.28 3.69
CA VAL A 236 4.57 -5.35 3.36
C VAL A 236 4.48 -5.14 1.86
N ALA A 237 5.62 -4.92 1.19
CA ALA A 237 5.67 -4.69 -0.24
C ALA A 237 5.17 -5.91 -1.03
N MET A 238 5.57 -7.12 -0.64
CA MET A 238 5.06 -8.35 -1.26
C MET A 238 3.57 -8.56 -1.02
N ALA A 239 3.08 -8.31 0.20
CA ALA A 239 1.66 -8.43 0.51
C ALA A 239 0.80 -7.46 -0.33
N TYR A 240 1.24 -6.21 -0.46
CA TYR A 240 0.56 -5.21 -1.29
C TYR A 240 0.73 -5.48 -2.78
N SER A 241 1.82 -6.14 -3.21
CA SER A 241 2.02 -6.52 -4.61
C SER A 241 0.93 -7.47 -5.10
N THR A 242 0.43 -8.35 -4.24
CA THR A 242 -0.69 -9.25 -4.57
C THR A 242 -1.96 -8.46 -4.92
N LEU A 243 -2.23 -7.36 -4.21
CA LEU A 243 -3.38 -6.47 -4.50
C LEU A 243 -3.19 -5.74 -5.84
N ALA A 244 -1.99 -5.20 -6.06
CA ALA A 244 -1.62 -4.52 -7.29
C ALA A 244 -1.61 -5.46 -8.52
N ASN A 245 -1.41 -6.76 -8.29
CA ASN A 245 -1.31 -7.80 -9.33
C ASN A 245 -2.59 -8.66 -9.43
N ASN A 246 -3.77 -8.04 -9.28
CA ASN A 246 -5.07 -8.69 -9.46
C ASN A 246 -5.26 -9.99 -8.66
N GLY A 247 -4.69 -10.03 -7.46
CA GLY A 247 -4.79 -11.17 -6.54
C GLY A 247 -3.76 -12.27 -6.74
N VAL A 248 -2.78 -12.06 -7.63
CA VAL A 248 -1.67 -12.99 -7.88
C VAL A 248 -0.45 -12.57 -7.07
N SER A 249 -0.06 -13.42 -6.12
CA SER A 249 1.15 -13.24 -5.33
C SER A 249 2.38 -13.67 -6.13
N THR A 250 3.48 -12.96 -5.93
CA THR A 250 4.79 -13.27 -6.50
C THR A 250 5.79 -13.50 -5.37
N ARG A 251 6.97 -14.06 -5.68
CA ARG A 251 8.10 -14.10 -4.74
C ARG A 251 9.08 -12.95 -5.04
N PRO A 252 9.76 -12.38 -4.02
CA PRO A 252 10.83 -11.43 -4.26
C PRO A 252 11.85 -12.03 -5.23
N LEU A 253 12.21 -11.26 -6.26
CA LEU A 253 13.16 -11.66 -7.27
C LEU A 253 14.20 -10.55 -7.42
N ALA A 254 15.40 -10.71 -6.85
CA ALA A 254 16.50 -9.77 -7.05
C ALA A 254 17.58 -10.32 -8.00
N VAL A 255 17.86 -11.63 -7.93
CA VAL A 255 18.75 -12.35 -8.86
C VAL A 255 17.92 -12.95 -9.99
N LYS A 256 18.25 -12.63 -11.25
CA LYS A 256 17.61 -13.22 -12.43
C LYS A 256 18.41 -14.40 -12.98
N GLN A 257 19.73 -14.26 -13.02
CA GLN A 257 20.61 -15.25 -13.61
C GLN A 257 22.01 -15.18 -13.03
N VAL A 258 22.63 -16.33 -12.82
CA VAL A 258 24.05 -16.47 -12.47
C VAL A 258 24.74 -17.19 -13.63
N VAL A 259 25.77 -16.56 -14.17
CA VAL A 259 26.59 -17.08 -15.26
C VAL A 259 28.01 -17.25 -14.75
N GLY A 260 28.54 -18.47 -14.85
CA GLY A 260 29.89 -18.80 -14.43
C GLY A 260 30.93 -18.53 -15.51
N HIS A 261 32.15 -18.97 -15.22
CA HIS A 261 33.27 -18.90 -16.16
C HIS A 261 32.94 -19.56 -17.51
N GLY A 262 33.43 -18.97 -18.60
CA GLY A 262 33.17 -19.44 -19.96
C GLY A 262 31.74 -19.19 -20.49
N GLY A 263 30.91 -18.42 -19.77
CA GLY A 263 29.55 -18.08 -20.21
C GLY A 263 28.48 -19.13 -19.91
N ARG A 264 28.82 -20.17 -19.13
CA ARG A 264 27.87 -21.21 -18.73
C ARG A 264 26.84 -20.65 -17.74
N VAL A 265 25.56 -20.79 -18.06
CA VAL A 265 24.47 -20.47 -17.11
C VAL A 265 24.49 -21.49 -15.98
N LEU A 266 24.70 -21.02 -14.75
CA LEU A 266 24.69 -21.84 -13.54
C LEU A 266 23.32 -21.87 -12.91
N GLU A 267 22.62 -20.74 -12.95
CA GLU A 267 21.28 -20.60 -12.41
C GLU A 267 20.49 -19.57 -13.19
N LYS A 268 19.20 -19.83 -13.35
CA LYS A 268 18.21 -18.90 -13.89
C LYS A 268 16.99 -19.00 -13.00
N ARG A 269 16.52 -17.87 -12.47
CA ARG A 269 15.35 -17.82 -11.60
C ARG A 269 14.14 -17.39 -12.41
N ASP A 270 13.16 -18.27 -12.50
CA ASP A 270 11.88 -17.98 -13.12
C ASP A 270 10.95 -17.25 -12.15
N ILE A 271 10.06 -16.45 -12.72
CA ILE A 271 9.01 -15.75 -11.96
C ILE A 271 8.06 -16.82 -11.40
N ARG A 272 7.86 -16.80 -10.08
CA ARG A 272 6.92 -17.67 -9.39
C ARG A 272 5.67 -16.89 -9.04
N VAL A 273 4.53 -17.41 -9.46
CA VAL A 273 3.21 -16.79 -9.26
C VAL A 273 2.26 -17.75 -8.57
N GLU A 274 1.40 -17.24 -7.71
CA GLU A 274 0.34 -18.00 -7.04
C GLU A 274 -0.95 -17.17 -6.98
N LYS A 275 -2.09 -17.77 -7.36
CA LYS A 275 -3.39 -17.11 -7.21
C LYS A 275 -3.82 -17.17 -5.75
N VAL A 276 -3.89 -16.02 -5.09
CA VAL A 276 -4.16 -15.91 -3.65
C VAL A 276 -5.56 -15.39 -3.37
N ILE A 277 -6.00 -14.36 -4.08
CA ILE A 277 -7.38 -13.85 -4.03
C ILE A 277 -7.92 -13.70 -5.45
N THR A 278 -9.24 -13.55 -5.57
CA THR A 278 -9.87 -13.33 -6.88
C THR A 278 -9.58 -11.91 -7.39
N PRO A 279 -9.60 -11.70 -8.73
CA PRO A 279 -9.44 -10.37 -9.30
C PRO A 279 -10.49 -9.37 -8.81
N GLU A 280 -11.72 -9.81 -8.55
CA GLU A 280 -12.82 -8.97 -8.05
C GLU A 280 -12.46 -8.43 -6.66
N LEU A 281 -12.00 -9.28 -5.74
CA LEU A 281 -11.58 -8.87 -4.40
C LEU A 281 -10.37 -7.93 -4.44
N ALA A 282 -9.39 -8.21 -5.31
CA ALA A 282 -8.24 -7.34 -5.50
C ALA A 282 -8.66 -5.97 -6.04
N PHE A 283 -9.55 -5.94 -7.04
CA PHE A 283 -10.07 -4.70 -7.62
C PHE A 283 -10.86 -3.89 -6.60
N MET A 284 -11.76 -4.51 -5.84
CA MET A 284 -12.53 -3.87 -4.77
C MET A 284 -11.60 -3.23 -3.74
N MET A 285 -10.58 -3.96 -3.29
CA MET A 285 -9.58 -3.44 -2.36
C MET A 285 -8.77 -2.28 -2.95
N ASN A 286 -8.32 -2.39 -4.21
CA ASN A 286 -7.62 -1.33 -4.93
C ASN A 286 -8.51 -0.07 -5.03
N HIS A 287 -9.79 -0.22 -5.34
CA HIS A 287 -10.74 0.88 -5.45
C HIS A 287 -11.03 1.58 -4.11
N LEU A 288 -11.03 0.83 -3.01
CA LEU A 288 -11.07 1.40 -1.66
C LEU A 288 -9.78 2.19 -1.35
N LEU A 289 -8.61 1.62 -1.68
CA LEU A 289 -7.29 2.22 -1.45
C LEU A 289 -7.00 3.44 -2.35
N LYS A 290 -7.57 3.53 -3.56
CA LYS A 290 -7.58 4.77 -4.36
C LYS A 290 -8.23 5.91 -3.58
N GLY A 291 -9.34 5.62 -2.91
CA GLY A 291 -10.04 6.57 -2.05
C GLY A 291 -9.19 7.12 -0.91
N VAL A 292 -8.25 6.33 -0.37
CA VAL A 292 -7.29 6.81 0.65
C VAL A 292 -6.42 7.93 0.10
N LEU A 293 -5.97 7.84 -1.16
CA LEU A 293 -5.19 8.89 -1.82
C LEU A 293 -6.05 10.05 -2.28
N ASP A 294 -7.30 9.81 -2.68
CA ASP A 294 -8.12 10.88 -3.29
C ASP A 294 -8.84 11.72 -2.22
N ARG A 295 -9.32 11.09 -1.15
CA ARG A 295 -10.20 11.70 -0.13
C ARG A 295 -9.80 11.40 1.31
N GLY A 296 -8.85 10.48 1.52
CA GLY A 296 -8.48 9.96 2.82
C GLY A 296 -7.14 10.49 3.36
N THR A 297 -6.52 9.70 4.23
CA THR A 297 -5.26 10.05 4.89
C THR A 297 -4.07 10.18 3.94
N GLY A 298 -4.17 9.65 2.71
CA GLY A 298 -3.17 9.75 1.65
C GLY A 298 -3.30 10.97 0.74
N ARG A 299 -4.29 11.85 0.98
CA ARG A 299 -4.59 13.02 0.11
C ARG A 299 -3.42 13.97 -0.14
N GLY A 300 -2.42 13.97 0.74
CA GLY A 300 -1.16 14.67 0.53
C GLY A 300 -0.48 14.33 -0.81
N ALA A 301 -0.61 13.09 -1.30
CA ALA A 301 -0.06 12.70 -2.60
C ALA A 301 -0.61 13.54 -3.76
N ARG A 302 -1.94 13.75 -3.79
CA ARG A 302 -2.63 14.57 -4.80
C ARG A 302 -2.28 16.04 -4.65
N ILE A 303 -2.31 16.54 -3.41
CA ILE A 303 -1.97 17.93 -3.10
C ILE A 303 -0.53 18.27 -3.57
N HIS A 304 0.38 17.30 -3.53
CA HIS A 304 1.77 17.47 -3.98
C HIS A 304 2.01 17.06 -5.44
N GLY A 305 0.95 16.94 -6.24
CA GLY A 305 1.02 16.82 -7.71
C GLY A 305 1.30 15.42 -8.23
N PHE A 306 0.93 14.37 -7.48
CA PHE A 306 0.92 13.01 -8.00
C PHE A 306 -0.51 12.61 -8.38
N ASP A 307 -0.92 12.90 -9.62
CA ASP A 307 -2.31 12.73 -10.09
C ASP A 307 -2.56 11.43 -10.86
N ARG A 308 -1.56 10.55 -10.94
CA ARG A 308 -1.71 9.25 -11.61
C ARG A 308 -2.64 8.33 -10.82
N PRO A 309 -3.40 7.44 -11.49
CA PRO A 309 -4.17 6.42 -10.81
C PRO A 309 -3.26 5.55 -9.93
N ALA A 310 -3.57 5.53 -8.64
CA ALA A 310 -2.75 4.87 -7.64
C ALA A 310 -3.58 4.55 -6.41
N ALA A 311 -3.20 3.49 -5.72
CA ALA A 311 -3.77 3.02 -4.48
C ALA A 311 -2.68 3.00 -3.39
N GLY A 312 -3.06 3.14 -2.13
CA GLY A 312 -2.10 3.08 -1.04
C GLY A 312 -2.70 3.33 0.33
N LYS A 313 -1.86 3.18 1.35
CA LYS A 313 -2.25 3.29 2.74
C LYS A 313 -1.16 3.97 3.56
N THR A 314 -1.57 4.90 4.42
CA THR A 314 -0.72 5.44 5.48
C THR A 314 -0.68 4.50 6.68
N GLY A 315 0.49 4.34 7.29
CA GLY A 315 0.66 3.69 8.58
C GLY A 315 1.24 4.63 9.62
N THR A 316 0.65 4.60 10.81
CA THR A 316 1.13 5.30 12.00
C THR A 316 0.93 4.34 13.17
N THR A 317 1.95 4.21 14.02
CA THR A 317 1.86 3.41 15.26
C THR A 317 1.27 4.26 16.39
N ASN A 318 0.68 3.62 17.42
CA ASN A 318 -0.01 4.35 18.51
C ASN A 318 0.93 5.32 19.26
N ASP A 319 2.19 4.93 19.45
CA ASP A 319 3.22 5.80 20.06
C ASP A 319 3.85 6.78 19.07
N THR A 320 3.44 6.76 17.80
CA THR A 320 4.05 7.52 16.69
C THR A 320 5.56 7.30 16.60
N LYS A 321 6.02 6.06 16.78
CA LYS A 321 7.43 5.67 16.65
C LYS A 321 7.82 5.44 15.19
N ASP A 322 6.89 4.93 14.40
CA ASP A 322 7.09 4.55 13.01
C ASP A 322 6.06 5.23 12.13
N ALA A 323 6.54 5.77 11.01
CA ALA A 323 5.72 6.33 9.95
C ALA A 323 5.92 5.50 8.68
N TRP A 324 4.80 5.08 8.08
CA TRP A 324 4.79 4.24 6.89
C TRP A 324 3.92 4.81 5.80
N PHE A 325 4.29 4.50 4.57
CA PHE A 325 3.40 4.58 3.43
C PHE A 325 3.67 3.43 2.48
N ALA A 326 2.64 2.65 2.16
CA ALA A 326 2.68 1.64 1.12
C ALA A 326 1.73 2.08 0.00
N GLY A 327 2.25 2.28 -1.21
CA GLY A 327 1.44 2.71 -2.33
C GLY A 327 1.97 2.22 -3.67
N TYR A 328 1.08 2.14 -4.65
CA TYR A 328 1.38 1.57 -5.96
C TYR A 328 0.48 2.14 -7.06
N THR A 329 1.02 2.17 -8.27
CA THR A 329 0.24 2.15 -9.51
C THR A 329 0.06 0.70 -9.95
N PRO A 330 -0.67 0.39 -11.03
CA PRO A 330 -0.71 -0.97 -11.57
C PRO A 330 0.69 -1.55 -11.88
N ASP A 331 1.64 -0.72 -12.27
CA ASP A 331 2.95 -1.15 -12.78
C ASP A 331 4.10 -1.12 -11.76
N LEU A 332 3.97 -0.32 -10.70
CA LEU A 332 5.06 -0.05 -9.76
C LEU A 332 4.55 0.15 -8.34
N LEU A 333 5.16 -0.57 -7.41
CA LEU A 333 4.87 -0.48 -5.98
C LEU A 333 6.09 0.04 -5.22
N ALA A 334 5.86 0.92 -4.26
CA ALA A 334 6.87 1.35 -3.31
C ALA A 334 6.33 1.37 -1.87
N VAL A 335 7.16 0.90 -0.95
CA VAL A 335 6.93 1.03 0.50
C VAL A 335 8.03 1.91 1.08
N VAL A 336 7.62 2.90 1.88
CA VAL A 336 8.50 3.81 2.60
C VAL A 336 8.25 3.66 4.09
N TRP A 337 9.34 3.53 4.85
CA TRP A 337 9.36 3.60 6.32
C TRP A 337 10.27 4.74 6.77
N VAL A 338 9.91 5.42 7.87
CA VAL A 338 10.71 6.44 8.55
C VAL A 338 10.59 6.24 10.05
N GLY A 339 11.72 6.27 10.77
CA GLY A 339 11.75 6.11 12.22
C GLY A 339 13.17 6.14 12.79
N PHE A 340 13.30 5.81 14.08
CA PHE A 340 14.58 5.71 14.78
C PHE A 340 14.92 4.26 15.12
N ASP A 341 16.20 3.88 15.05
CA ASP A 341 16.65 2.52 15.39
C ASP A 341 16.41 2.14 16.85
N ASN A 342 16.65 3.08 17.76
CA ASN A 342 16.34 2.93 19.18
C ASN A 342 14.82 2.97 19.53
N GLN A 343 13.94 2.95 18.52
CA GLN A 343 12.48 3.04 18.66
C GLN A 343 11.96 4.27 19.42
N SER A 344 12.74 5.36 19.43
CA SER A 344 12.30 6.64 19.96
C SER A 344 11.06 7.16 19.22
N LYS A 345 10.25 7.95 19.94
CA LYS A 345 9.08 8.63 19.37
C LYS A 345 9.47 9.56 18.22
N LEU A 346 8.98 9.26 17.01
CA LEU A 346 9.04 10.15 15.84
C LEU A 346 8.07 11.32 16.03
N GLY A 347 6.86 11.07 16.55
CA GLY A 347 5.85 12.11 16.77
C GLY A 347 5.28 12.68 15.46
N LEU A 348 5.41 11.94 14.36
CA LEU A 348 4.83 12.27 13.05
C LEU A 348 4.07 11.06 12.53
N SER A 349 3.00 11.32 11.78
CA SER A 349 2.21 10.27 11.13
C SER A 349 2.86 9.78 9.83
N GLY A 350 2.36 8.66 9.30
CA GLY A 350 2.68 8.21 7.94
C GLY A 350 2.42 9.26 6.86
N SER A 351 1.38 10.09 7.01
CA SER A 351 1.06 11.16 6.06
C SER A 351 2.02 12.35 6.13
N GLN A 352 2.66 12.59 7.28
CA GLN A 352 3.59 13.69 7.49
C GLN A 352 5.03 13.31 7.12
N ALA A 353 5.46 12.07 7.36
CA ALA A 353 6.85 11.66 7.18
C ALA A 353 7.09 10.76 5.95
N ALA A 354 6.37 9.64 5.81
CA ALA A 354 6.63 8.65 4.77
C ALA A 354 5.96 9.01 3.43
N LEU A 355 4.72 9.50 3.46
CA LEU A 355 3.95 9.84 2.25
C LEU A 355 4.64 10.89 1.35
N PRO A 356 5.23 12.00 1.87
CA PRO A 356 5.91 12.97 1.01
C PRO A 356 7.13 12.37 0.29
N ILE A 357 7.87 11.47 0.95
CA ILE A 357 9.00 10.74 0.36
C ILE A 357 8.50 9.83 -0.77
N TRP A 358 7.45 9.05 -0.51
CA TRP A 358 6.84 8.18 -1.51
C TRP A 358 6.34 9.00 -2.72
N THR A 359 5.68 10.13 -2.47
CA THR A 359 5.12 10.99 -3.53
C THR A 359 6.21 11.53 -4.45
N GLU A 360 7.28 12.03 -3.85
CA GLU A 360 8.44 12.55 -4.59
C GLU A 360 9.20 11.45 -5.35
N PHE A 361 9.31 10.25 -4.78
CA PHE A 361 9.83 9.10 -5.50
C PHE A 361 8.94 8.74 -6.71
N MET A 362 7.64 8.57 -6.50
CA MET A 362 6.71 8.10 -7.54
C MET A 362 6.59 9.10 -8.69
N LYS A 363 6.61 10.42 -8.42
CA LYS A 363 6.66 11.45 -9.46
C LYS A 363 7.90 11.30 -10.36
N ARG A 364 9.07 11.01 -9.79
CA ARG A 364 10.30 10.75 -10.57
C ARG A 364 10.23 9.43 -11.31
N ALA A 365 9.82 8.37 -10.62
CA ALA A 365 9.79 7.00 -11.14
C ALA A 365 8.78 6.79 -12.28
N THR A 366 7.69 7.57 -12.30
CA THR A 366 6.63 7.47 -13.31
C THR A 366 6.68 8.60 -14.35
N SER A 367 7.67 9.50 -14.27
CA SER A 367 7.86 10.56 -15.26
C SER A 367 8.17 9.94 -16.62
N GLY A 368 7.42 10.32 -17.66
CA GLY A 368 7.61 9.80 -19.01
C GLY A 368 7.10 8.38 -19.26
N THR A 369 6.47 7.71 -18.28
CA THR A 369 5.86 6.39 -18.49
C THR A 369 4.36 6.49 -18.81
N PRO A 370 3.80 5.57 -19.63
CA PRO A 370 2.37 5.54 -19.94
C PRO A 370 1.49 5.44 -18.69
N VAL A 371 0.40 6.22 -18.63
CA VAL A 371 -0.55 6.18 -17.53
C VAL A 371 -1.45 4.95 -17.67
N SER A 372 -1.50 4.13 -16.62
CA SER A 372 -2.36 2.97 -16.46
C SER A 372 -3.29 3.16 -15.26
N ASP A 373 -4.48 2.58 -15.30
CA ASP A 373 -5.39 2.46 -14.16
C ASP A 373 -5.71 0.98 -13.91
N PHE A 374 -6.26 0.69 -12.73
CA PHE A 374 -6.80 -0.60 -12.37
C PHE A 374 -8.06 -0.86 -13.21
N ILE A 375 -8.07 -1.95 -13.96
CA ILE A 375 -9.17 -2.31 -14.86
C ILE A 375 -10.16 -3.20 -14.09
N PRO A 376 -11.47 -2.89 -14.09
CA PRO A 376 -12.47 -3.75 -13.45
C PRO A 376 -12.53 -5.11 -14.17
N PRO A 377 -12.38 -6.23 -13.44
CA PRO A 377 -12.60 -7.56 -14.01
C PRO A 377 -14.09 -7.80 -14.29
N PRO A 378 -14.43 -8.84 -15.09
CA PRO A 378 -15.81 -9.30 -15.22
C PRO A 378 -16.46 -9.56 -13.86
N GLY A 379 -17.77 -9.29 -13.73
CA GLY A 379 -18.50 -9.43 -12.48
C GLY A 379 -18.35 -8.24 -11.51
N ILE A 380 -17.61 -7.18 -11.89
CA ILE A 380 -17.63 -5.90 -11.19
C ILE A 380 -18.53 -4.90 -11.91
N LYS A 381 -19.41 -4.26 -11.15
CA LYS A 381 -20.29 -3.18 -11.60
C LYS A 381 -19.90 -1.87 -10.94
N LEU A 382 -19.77 -0.81 -11.73
CA LEU A 382 -19.54 0.54 -11.23
C LEU A 382 -20.85 1.31 -11.18
N VAL A 383 -21.17 1.89 -10.01
CA VAL A 383 -22.42 2.61 -9.75
C VAL A 383 -22.11 3.93 -9.06
N ASP A 384 -22.75 5.00 -9.50
CA ASP A 384 -22.64 6.30 -8.85
C ASP A 384 -23.46 6.32 -7.56
N ILE A 385 -22.80 6.62 -6.45
CA ILE A 385 -23.40 6.63 -5.11
C ILE A 385 -23.20 7.98 -4.42
N ASP A 386 -24.10 8.27 -3.50
CA ASP A 386 -23.91 9.28 -2.47
C ASP A 386 -22.99 8.71 -1.37
N PRO A 387 -21.84 9.33 -1.08
CA PRO A 387 -20.84 8.73 -0.18
C PRO A 387 -21.25 8.69 1.30
N LEU A 388 -22.27 9.47 1.69
CA LEU A 388 -22.76 9.51 3.06
C LEU A 388 -23.81 8.42 3.31
N SER A 389 -24.81 8.33 2.44
CA SER A 389 -25.90 7.34 2.55
C SER A 389 -25.52 5.96 1.99
N GLY A 390 -24.56 5.88 1.07
CA GLY A 390 -24.21 4.64 0.38
C GLY A 390 -25.24 4.19 -0.67
N ALA A 391 -26.32 4.95 -0.87
CA ALA A 391 -27.35 4.66 -1.85
C ALA A 391 -27.00 5.28 -3.22
N ARG A 392 -27.72 4.87 -4.28
CA ARG A 392 -27.49 5.41 -5.64
C ARG A 392 -27.66 6.93 -5.65
N ALA A 393 -26.68 7.63 -6.20
CA ALA A 393 -26.69 9.08 -6.27
C ALA A 393 -27.91 9.58 -7.06
N THR A 394 -28.42 10.74 -6.66
CA THR A 394 -29.41 11.49 -7.43
C THR A 394 -28.77 12.74 -8.01
N ALA A 395 -29.52 13.47 -8.85
CA ALA A 395 -29.07 14.76 -9.35
C ALA A 395 -28.88 15.83 -8.26
N ASN A 396 -29.43 15.62 -7.05
CA ASN A 396 -29.35 16.57 -5.94
C ASN A 396 -28.21 16.22 -4.96
N CYS A 397 -27.50 15.11 -5.18
CA CYS A 397 -26.35 14.75 -4.36
C CYS A 397 -25.21 15.76 -4.54
N PRO A 398 -24.70 16.38 -3.46
CA PRO A 398 -23.63 17.37 -3.54
C PRO A 398 -22.28 16.73 -3.89
N GLU A 399 -22.10 15.47 -3.50
CA GLU A 399 -20.95 14.65 -3.83
C GLU A 399 -21.41 13.34 -4.45
N VAL A 400 -20.70 12.90 -5.48
CA VAL A 400 -20.96 11.62 -6.16
C VAL A 400 -19.64 10.87 -6.27
N ILE A 401 -19.65 9.61 -5.85
CA ILE A 401 -18.52 8.70 -6.04
C ILE A 401 -18.96 7.57 -6.95
N ARG A 402 -18.16 7.28 -7.97
CA ARG A 402 -18.30 6.06 -8.76
C ARG A 402 -17.73 4.89 -7.96
N GLU A 403 -18.62 4.09 -7.38
CA GLU A 403 -18.29 2.99 -6.49
C GLU A 403 -18.30 1.64 -7.21
N ALA A 404 -17.44 0.72 -6.79
CA ALA A 404 -17.37 -0.64 -7.30
C ALA A 404 -18.17 -1.61 -6.43
N PHE A 405 -18.87 -2.53 -7.06
CA PHE A 405 -19.60 -3.62 -6.42
C PHE A 405 -19.37 -4.91 -7.18
N VAL A 406 -19.39 -6.03 -6.47
CA VAL A 406 -19.66 -7.32 -7.12
C VAL A 406 -21.09 -7.27 -7.66
N GLU A 407 -21.30 -7.75 -8.88
CA GLU A 407 -22.60 -7.71 -9.54
C GLU A 407 -23.70 -8.37 -8.67
N GLY A 408 -24.79 -7.63 -8.43
CA GLY A 408 -25.88 -8.04 -7.56
C GLY A 408 -25.76 -7.56 -6.11
N GLU A 409 -24.60 -7.03 -5.71
CA GLU A 409 -24.37 -6.44 -4.37
C GLU A 409 -24.51 -4.91 -4.37
N GLU A 410 -24.77 -4.28 -5.51
CA GLU A 410 -24.97 -2.83 -5.58
C GLU A 410 -26.27 -2.37 -4.90
N PRO A 411 -26.32 -1.15 -4.34
CA PRO A 411 -27.54 -0.62 -3.75
C PRO A 411 -28.65 -0.52 -4.81
N SER A 412 -29.88 -0.90 -4.45
CA SER A 412 -31.06 -0.82 -5.33
C SER A 412 -31.83 0.51 -5.20
N GLY A 413 -31.77 1.15 -4.02
CA GLY A 413 -32.47 2.41 -3.73
C GLY A 413 -31.70 3.66 -4.14
N SER A 414 -32.45 4.73 -4.43
CA SER A 414 -31.92 6.09 -4.62
C SER A 414 -31.60 6.77 -3.28
N CYS A 415 -30.68 7.73 -3.29
CA CYS A 415 -30.25 8.48 -2.12
C CYS A 415 -31.45 9.09 -1.37
N PRO A 416 -31.69 8.69 -0.10
CA PRO A 416 -32.77 9.25 0.71
C PRO A 416 -32.42 10.63 1.29
N LEU A 417 -31.13 10.97 1.39
CA LEU A 417 -30.67 12.26 1.93
C LEU A 417 -30.87 13.40 0.93
N HIS A 418 -30.86 13.09 -0.37
CA HIS A 418 -30.97 14.06 -1.46
C HIS A 418 -32.05 13.62 -2.46
N PRO A 419 -33.33 13.58 -2.08
CA PRO A 419 -34.39 13.13 -2.98
C PRO A 419 -34.58 14.10 -4.15
N VAL A 420 -34.92 13.57 -5.32
CA VAL A 420 -35.38 14.37 -6.47
C VAL A 420 -36.87 14.61 -6.29
N SER A 421 -37.35 15.85 -6.48
CA SER A 421 -38.78 16.12 -6.38
C SER A 421 -39.56 15.34 -7.46
N ILE A 422 -40.81 14.98 -7.16
CA ILE A 422 -41.70 14.33 -8.14
C ILE A 422 -41.85 15.21 -9.40
N ILE A 423 -41.84 16.53 -9.22
CA ILE A 423 -41.93 17.53 -10.28
C ILE A 423 -40.69 17.47 -11.19
N ASP A 424 -39.49 17.33 -10.63
CA ASP A 424 -38.25 17.22 -11.42
C ASP A 424 -38.15 15.89 -12.18
N ARG A 425 -38.71 14.80 -11.64
CA ARG A 425 -38.84 13.53 -12.36
C ARG A 425 -39.80 13.66 -13.55
N LEU A 426 -40.95 14.30 -13.36
CA LEU A 426 -41.95 14.52 -14.41
C LEU A 426 -41.45 15.47 -15.50
N MET A 427 -40.74 16.54 -15.13
CA MET A 427 -40.14 17.47 -16.10
C MET A 427 -39.07 16.81 -16.98
N LYS A 428 -38.33 15.82 -16.45
CA LYS A 428 -37.29 15.09 -17.21
C LYS A 428 -37.82 13.91 -18.05
N SER A 429 -38.99 13.34 -17.73
CA SER A 429 -39.53 12.18 -18.47
C SER A 429 -40.18 12.55 -19.81
N GLY A 430 -40.18 13.82 -20.22
CA GLY A 430 -40.87 14.29 -21.44
C GLY A 430 -42.40 14.29 -21.34
N ASP A 431 -42.97 13.53 -20.39
CA ASP A 431 -44.40 13.44 -20.13
C ASP A 431 -44.99 14.77 -19.68
N PHE A 432 -44.25 15.58 -18.91
CA PHE A 432 -44.77 16.88 -18.46
C PHE A 432 -45.05 17.82 -19.62
N TRP A 433 -44.19 17.89 -20.65
CA TRP A 433 -44.48 18.70 -21.84
C TRP A 433 -45.62 18.12 -22.67
N SER A 434 -45.77 16.79 -22.73
CA SER A 434 -46.91 16.16 -23.41
C SER A 434 -48.24 16.48 -22.70
N ALA A 435 -48.29 16.35 -21.37
CA ALA A 435 -49.47 16.64 -20.55
C ALA A 435 -49.77 18.14 -20.49
N PHE A 436 -48.75 18.99 -20.39
CA PHE A 436 -48.90 20.44 -20.40
C PHE A 436 -49.32 20.96 -21.78
N SER A 437 -48.81 20.35 -22.87
CA SER A 437 -49.27 20.67 -24.23
C SER A 437 -50.70 20.21 -24.50
N SER A 438 -51.15 19.11 -23.90
CA SER A 438 -52.54 18.65 -23.94
C SER A 438 -53.48 19.63 -23.25
N ILE A 439 -53.07 20.17 -22.09
CA ILE A 439 -53.87 21.11 -21.31
C ILE A 439 -53.94 22.49 -21.98
N ILE A 440 -52.86 22.94 -22.65
CA ILE A 440 -52.85 24.21 -23.39
C ILE A 440 -53.56 24.11 -24.75
N ARG A 441 -53.65 22.93 -25.37
CA ARG A 441 -54.32 22.72 -26.67
C ARG A 441 -55.82 22.44 -26.58
N GLY A 442 -56.45 22.56 -25.40
CA GLY A 442 -57.91 22.53 -25.28
C GLY A 442 -58.58 21.34 -25.97
N GLN A 443 -58.34 20.13 -25.45
CA GLN A 443 -59.26 19.00 -25.59
C GLN A 443 -59.78 18.57 -24.23
#